data_AF-A0A7V2X7T9-F1
#
_entry.id   AF-A0A7V2X7T9-F1
#
_cell.length_a   1.000
_cell.length_b   1.000
_cell.length_c   1.000
_cell.angle_alpha   90.00
_cell.angle_beta   90.00
_cell.angle_gamma   90.00
#
_symmetry.space_group_name_H-M   'P 1'
#
loop_
_entity.id
_entity.type
_entity.pdbx_description
1 polymer ?
#
loop_
_entity_poly.entity_id
_entity_poly.type
_entity_poly.pdbx_seq_one_letter_code
_entity_poly.pdbx_strand_id
1 'polypeptide(L)'
;VQLVGGEQREVQVQLDRDKLSAAGLTSLQVVEAIQKGVLAVPAGRIRDAGSEYNVRFDAEYRQVKDLGDLVIRGEQGARVHLRDVARVVMTTGEARQIADLDGKPAIAVRLIKKADANAVEVVNQTRRTVESLRNELPGGMRLEWVEDYGSFVQAAVDSATWNVYAAIALTALILFLFLYNIRSTLIVAVTMPLTVLIGLFFISLAGFSLNMSTLLAISLSTGILVTNSIVVLESIVSRLNELGDPREAARLGARDVGVAVLASAGTNIVVLFPIATMRAQVGQFFAPFAWTMLILTAVSLFISFTLTPILCSRWLRVNRSGLLALLDRAWNGALGGLAGVLVRFLRFLEHNRVVSGALMALVIALFVHSLKVGGDVGFAFFPEADRGVVFIKLEYPTRYDLETTRQRVEAIKQKLADIPGRIHTLTTIGKVEGVIGMSNEGVNLAQILVTFPQRTERELTIEDYKAMVQDRLAGYAEAVVTVTQPATIGGQASDVEVDIS
;
A
#
# COMPACT_ATOMS: atom_id res chain seq x y z
N VAL A 1 -8.21 4.63 -13.82
CA VAL A 1 -9.04 3.43 -14.04
C VAL A 1 -8.51 2.72 -15.27
N GLN A 2 -8.33 1.41 -15.22
CA GLN A 2 -7.97 0.58 -16.36
C GLN A 2 -9.08 -0.44 -16.58
N LEU A 3 -9.44 -0.67 -17.83
CA LEU A 3 -10.42 -1.68 -18.23
C LEU A 3 -9.67 -2.82 -18.91
N VAL A 4 -10.04 -4.05 -18.59
CA VAL A 4 -9.55 -5.25 -19.28
C VAL A 4 -10.77 -6.04 -19.76
N GLY A 5 -10.73 -6.38 -21.05
CA GLY A 5 -11.90 -6.89 -21.76
C GLY A 5 -12.89 -5.78 -22.13
N GLY A 6 -14.00 -6.19 -22.74
CA GLY A 6 -14.93 -5.28 -23.39
C GLY A 6 -14.38 -4.77 -24.72
N GLU A 7 -15.26 -4.61 -25.69
CA GLU A 7 -14.87 -4.14 -27.02
C GLU A 7 -15.15 -2.65 -27.14
N GLN A 8 -14.11 -1.86 -27.45
CA GLN A 8 -14.31 -0.45 -27.75
C GLN A 8 -15.06 -0.34 -29.08
N ARG A 9 -16.09 0.51 -29.11
CA ARG A 9 -16.77 0.80 -30.38
C ARG A 9 -15.87 1.67 -31.22
N GLU A 10 -15.68 1.29 -32.47
CA GLU A 10 -14.91 2.04 -33.45
C GLU A 10 -15.70 2.20 -34.76
N VAL A 11 -15.35 3.23 -35.52
CA VAL A 11 -15.85 3.38 -36.88
C VAL A 11 -14.84 2.72 -37.81
N GLN A 12 -15.21 1.58 -38.39
CA GLN A 12 -14.40 0.95 -39.41
C GLN A 12 -14.78 1.47 -40.79
N VAL A 13 -13.77 1.89 -41.54
CA VAL A 13 -13.87 2.21 -42.96
C VAL A 13 -13.33 1.02 -43.74
N GLN A 14 -14.24 0.13 -44.15
CA GLN A 14 -13.90 -1.08 -44.89
C GLN A 14 -13.76 -0.74 -46.38
N LEU A 15 -12.53 -0.63 -46.84
CA LEU A 15 -12.18 -0.28 -48.20
C LEU A 15 -12.54 -1.42 -49.17
N ASP A 16 -13.24 -1.09 -50.25
CA ASP A 16 -13.53 -2.03 -51.34
C ASP A 16 -12.45 -1.90 -52.41
N ARG A 17 -11.61 -2.94 -52.55
CA ARG A 17 -10.44 -2.93 -53.43
C ARG A 17 -10.82 -2.71 -54.90
N ASP A 18 -11.91 -3.32 -55.36
CA ASP A 18 -12.31 -3.26 -56.76
C ASP A 18 -12.86 -1.87 -57.10
N LYS A 19 -13.65 -1.28 -56.19
CA LYS A 19 -14.18 0.08 -56.35
C LYS A 19 -13.09 1.15 -56.25
N LEU A 20 -12.14 0.97 -55.33
CA LEU A 20 -10.95 1.83 -55.23
C LEU A 20 -10.15 1.83 -56.53
N SER A 21 -9.90 0.65 -57.08
CA SER A 21 -9.16 0.51 -58.35
C SER A 21 -9.93 1.11 -59.52
N ALA A 22 -11.25 0.89 -59.60
CA ALA A 22 -12.11 1.47 -60.64
C ALA A 22 -12.16 3.01 -60.57
N ALA A 23 -12.09 3.57 -59.36
CA ALA A 23 -12.01 5.01 -59.14
C ALA A 23 -10.59 5.59 -59.32
N GLY A 24 -9.58 4.74 -59.57
CA GLY A 24 -8.18 5.15 -59.68
C GLY A 24 -7.65 5.82 -58.40
N LEU A 25 -8.09 5.32 -57.24
CA LEU A 25 -7.72 5.84 -55.91
C LEU A 25 -6.84 4.83 -55.17
N THR A 26 -5.89 5.33 -54.38
CA THR A 26 -5.08 4.50 -53.47
C THR A 26 -5.67 4.51 -52.06
N SER A 27 -5.38 3.46 -51.27
CA SER A 27 -5.76 3.44 -49.86
C SER A 27 -5.22 4.65 -49.09
N LEU A 28 -3.98 5.07 -49.38
CA LEU A 28 -3.36 6.25 -48.77
C LEU A 28 -4.14 7.54 -49.04
N GLN A 29 -4.67 7.72 -50.26
CA GLN A 29 -5.51 8.88 -50.59
C GLN A 29 -6.81 8.93 -49.77
N VAL A 30 -7.40 7.77 -49.47
CA VAL A 30 -8.57 7.70 -48.59
C VAL A 30 -8.20 8.06 -47.16
N VAL A 31 -7.08 7.54 -46.65
CA VAL A 31 -6.60 7.87 -45.29
C VAL A 31 -6.34 9.37 -45.16
N GLU A 32 -5.66 9.99 -46.13
CA GLU A 32 -5.41 11.43 -46.15
C GLU A 32 -6.70 12.26 -46.22
N ALA A 33 -7.68 11.83 -47.02
CA ALA A 33 -8.98 12.49 -47.10
C ALA A 33 -9.72 12.45 -45.76
N ILE A 34 -9.71 11.31 -45.08
CA ILE A 34 -10.33 11.16 -43.75
C ILE A 34 -9.60 12.04 -42.72
N GLN A 35 -8.27 12.02 -42.70
CA GLN A 35 -7.48 12.87 -41.80
C GLN A 35 -7.72 14.36 -42.04
N LYS A 36 -7.96 14.79 -43.28
CA LYS A 36 -8.29 16.19 -43.61
C LYS A 36 -9.75 16.55 -43.31
N GLY A 37 -10.67 15.61 -43.49
CA GLY A 37 -12.11 15.83 -43.30
C GLY A 37 -12.54 15.84 -41.84
N VAL A 38 -11.82 15.15 -40.96
CA VAL A 38 -12.12 15.03 -39.52
C VAL A 38 -11.08 15.84 -38.72
N LEU A 39 -11.06 17.16 -38.91
CA LEU A 39 -10.17 18.08 -38.19
C LEU A 39 -10.98 19.17 -37.48
N ALA A 40 -10.80 19.27 -36.16
CA ALA A 40 -11.24 20.44 -35.40
C ALA A 40 -10.13 21.51 -35.45
N VAL A 41 -10.28 22.51 -36.32
CA VAL A 41 -9.27 23.58 -36.49
C VAL A 41 -9.72 24.84 -35.74
N PRO A 42 -8.89 25.43 -34.85
CA PRO A 42 -9.20 26.71 -34.25
C PRO A 42 -9.23 27.79 -35.34
N ALA A 43 -10.36 28.48 -35.48
CA ALA A 43 -10.58 29.47 -36.53
C ALA A 43 -10.19 30.89 -36.11
N GLY A 44 -9.86 31.10 -34.83
CA GLY A 44 -9.37 32.37 -34.29
C GLY A 44 -10.30 32.93 -33.21
N ARG A 45 -10.32 34.26 -33.06
CA ARG A 45 -11.13 34.96 -32.05
C ARG A 45 -11.82 36.15 -32.66
N ILE A 46 -13.08 36.37 -32.30
CA ILE A 46 -13.88 37.53 -32.71
C ILE A 46 -14.06 38.41 -31.48
N ARG A 47 -13.74 39.70 -31.60
CA ARG A 47 -13.92 40.68 -30.53
C ARG A 47 -15.09 41.59 -30.87
N ASP A 48 -16.08 41.67 -29.99
CA ASP A 48 -17.24 42.54 -30.13
C ASP A 48 -17.62 43.17 -28.78
N ALA A 49 -17.84 44.49 -28.79
CA ALA A 49 -18.28 45.30 -27.65
C ALA A 49 -17.59 44.99 -26.29
N GLY A 50 -16.28 44.72 -26.30
CA GLY A 50 -15.50 44.43 -25.09
C GLY A 50 -15.46 42.95 -24.67
N SER A 51 -16.18 42.08 -25.38
CA SER A 51 -16.12 40.61 -25.22
C SER A 51 -15.30 39.96 -26.34
N GLU A 52 -14.56 38.91 -26.00
CA GLU A 52 -13.74 38.14 -26.94
C GLU A 52 -14.27 36.71 -27.00
N TYR A 53 -14.73 36.29 -28.18
CA TYR A 53 -15.28 34.98 -28.44
C TYR A 53 -14.27 34.14 -29.22
N ASN A 54 -13.87 33.00 -28.66
CA ASN A 54 -13.08 32.02 -29.41
C ASN A 54 -13.98 31.30 -30.42
N VAL A 55 -13.59 31.32 -31.69
CA VAL A 55 -14.30 30.62 -32.77
C VAL A 55 -13.49 29.41 -33.17
N ARG A 56 -14.15 28.25 -33.18
CA ARG A 56 -13.57 26.99 -33.66
C ARG A 56 -14.42 26.47 -34.81
N PHE A 57 -13.77 25.94 -35.84
CA PHE A 57 -14.43 25.17 -36.87
C PHE A 57 -14.45 23.71 -36.43
N ASP A 58 -15.65 23.19 -36.18
CA ASP A 58 -15.87 21.81 -35.76
C ASP A 58 -16.29 20.99 -36.97
N ALA A 59 -15.33 20.28 -37.57
CA ALA A 59 -15.56 19.37 -38.69
C ALA A 59 -15.85 17.93 -38.24
N GLU A 60 -16.08 17.68 -36.93
CA GLU A 60 -16.40 16.34 -36.46
C GLU A 60 -17.80 15.91 -36.94
N TYR A 61 -17.85 14.75 -37.58
CA TYR A 61 -19.11 14.14 -37.99
C TYR A 61 -19.84 13.56 -36.77
N ARG A 62 -21.06 14.04 -36.52
CA ARG A 62 -21.89 13.58 -35.38
C ARG A 62 -22.51 12.21 -35.61
N GLN A 63 -22.77 11.85 -36.87
CA GLN A 63 -23.29 10.54 -37.23
C GLN A 63 -22.30 9.82 -38.15
N VAL A 64 -22.14 8.52 -37.93
CA VAL A 64 -21.28 7.65 -38.74
C VAL A 64 -21.69 7.65 -40.22
N LYS A 65 -22.99 7.85 -40.49
CA LYS A 65 -23.54 7.92 -41.84
C LYS A 65 -23.01 9.13 -42.62
N ASP A 66 -22.80 10.26 -41.94
CA ASP A 66 -22.37 11.51 -42.56
C ASP A 66 -20.91 11.43 -43.04
N LEU A 67 -20.09 10.56 -42.42
CA LEU A 67 -18.73 10.28 -42.85
C LEU A 67 -18.70 9.68 -44.28
N GLY A 68 -19.76 8.98 -44.69
CA GLY A 68 -19.90 8.44 -46.04
C GLY A 68 -19.97 9.51 -47.13
N ASP A 69 -20.34 10.75 -46.78
CA ASP A 69 -20.46 11.86 -47.72
C ASP A 69 -19.14 12.63 -47.91
N LEU A 70 -18.09 12.25 -47.17
CA LEU A 70 -16.75 12.80 -47.31
C LEU A 70 -16.24 12.63 -48.75
N VAL A 71 -15.82 13.73 -49.37
CA VAL A 71 -15.30 13.75 -50.73
C VAL A 71 -13.81 13.42 -50.70
N ILE A 72 -13.41 12.34 -51.36
CA ILE A 72 -11.99 11.90 -51.41
C ILE A 72 -11.25 12.58 -52.58
N ARG A 73 -11.95 12.78 -53.70
CA ARG A 73 -11.40 13.42 -54.91
C ARG A 73 -12.38 14.45 -55.44
N GLY A 74 -11.90 15.68 -55.64
CA GLY A 74 -12.68 16.78 -56.19
C GLY A 74 -11.87 17.64 -57.17
N GLU A 75 -12.58 18.12 -58.20
CA GLU A 75 -12.29 19.21 -59.15
C GLU A 75 -11.78 18.90 -60.57
N GLN A 76 -11.22 17.72 -60.88
CA GLN A 76 -10.84 17.37 -62.28
C GLN A 76 -11.48 16.08 -62.82
N GLY A 77 -12.63 15.67 -62.25
CA GLY A 77 -13.38 14.48 -62.67
C GLY A 77 -14.70 14.32 -61.90
N ALA A 78 -15.33 13.13 -62.00
CA ALA A 78 -16.51 12.79 -61.19
C ALA A 78 -16.15 12.85 -59.70
N ARG A 79 -17.01 13.49 -58.88
CA ARG A 79 -16.84 13.53 -57.43
C ARG A 79 -16.99 12.12 -56.88
N VAL A 80 -15.99 11.64 -56.16
CA VAL A 80 -16.01 10.32 -55.51
C VAL A 80 -16.13 10.54 -54.01
N HIS A 81 -17.21 10.03 -53.43
CA HIS A 81 -17.46 10.04 -52.00
C HIS A 81 -16.91 8.78 -51.33
N LEU A 82 -16.72 8.83 -50.01
CA LEU A 82 -16.26 7.67 -49.23
C LEU A 82 -17.21 6.48 -49.37
N ARG A 83 -18.52 6.71 -49.41
CA ARG A 83 -19.54 5.66 -49.67
C ARG A 83 -19.41 4.95 -51.01
N ASP A 84 -18.77 5.58 -52.00
CA ASP A 84 -18.61 5.00 -53.34
C ASP A 84 -17.46 3.98 -53.39
N VAL A 85 -16.50 4.08 -52.47
CA VAL A 85 -15.27 3.25 -52.45
C VAL A 85 -15.04 2.49 -51.15
N ALA A 86 -15.84 2.74 -50.11
CA ALA A 86 -15.73 2.10 -48.82
C ALA A 86 -17.08 1.95 -48.13
N ARG A 87 -17.19 0.96 -47.25
CA ARG A 87 -18.31 0.81 -46.33
C ARG A 87 -17.92 1.34 -44.95
N VAL A 88 -18.63 2.35 -44.47
CA VAL A 88 -18.45 2.91 -43.13
C VAL A 88 -19.44 2.24 -42.19
N VAL A 89 -18.94 1.49 -41.20
CA VAL A 89 -19.76 0.82 -40.20
C VAL A 89 -19.30 1.15 -38.80
N MET A 90 -20.24 1.41 -37.91
CA MET A 90 -19.97 1.40 -36.48
C MET A 90 -19.93 -0.04 -36.03
N THR A 91 -18.75 -0.50 -35.63
CA THR A 91 -18.54 -1.86 -35.14
C THR A 91 -17.72 -1.79 -33.86
N THR A 92 -17.34 -2.94 -33.35
CA THR A 92 -16.35 -3.05 -32.30
C THR A 92 -14.97 -3.26 -32.88
N GLY A 93 -13.96 -2.74 -32.19
CA GLY A 93 -12.57 -3.01 -32.55
C GLY A 93 -12.24 -4.49 -32.43
N GLU A 94 -11.16 -4.90 -33.10
CA GLU A 94 -10.68 -6.28 -33.00
C GLU A 94 -10.54 -6.66 -31.53
N ALA A 95 -11.24 -7.72 -31.11
CA ALA A 95 -11.12 -8.23 -29.77
C ALA A 95 -9.68 -8.71 -29.58
N ARG A 96 -8.92 -7.97 -28.76
CA ARG A 96 -7.55 -8.34 -28.37
C ARG A 96 -7.45 -8.77 -26.92
N GLN A 97 -8.54 -8.61 -26.17
CA GLN A 97 -8.62 -8.91 -24.75
C GLN A 97 -9.96 -9.56 -24.42
N ILE A 98 -9.92 -10.57 -23.54
CA ILE A 98 -11.11 -11.23 -23.00
C ILE A 98 -10.98 -11.21 -21.48
N ALA A 99 -12.10 -10.99 -20.80
CA ALA A 99 -12.18 -11.14 -19.36
C ALA A 99 -13.42 -11.97 -19.00
N ASP A 100 -13.24 -12.99 -18.17
CA ASP A 100 -14.30 -13.86 -17.68
C ASP A 100 -14.24 -13.97 -16.16
N LEU A 101 -15.39 -13.89 -15.51
CA LEU A 101 -15.54 -14.13 -14.07
C LEU A 101 -16.37 -15.41 -13.86
N ASP A 102 -15.78 -16.43 -13.26
CA ASP A 102 -16.42 -17.72 -12.97
C ASP A 102 -17.10 -18.35 -14.21
N GLY A 103 -16.47 -18.21 -15.37
CA GLY A 103 -16.96 -18.73 -16.66
C GLY A 103 -18.05 -17.88 -17.33
N LYS A 104 -18.35 -16.68 -16.81
CA LYS A 104 -19.26 -15.73 -17.43
C LYS A 104 -18.49 -14.54 -18.00
N PRO A 105 -18.86 -14.03 -19.19
CA PRO A 105 -18.25 -12.82 -19.75
C PRO A 105 -18.32 -11.66 -18.76
N ALA A 106 -17.20 -10.99 -18.54
CA ALA A 106 -17.08 -9.87 -17.62
C ALA A 106 -16.21 -8.75 -18.21
N ILE A 107 -16.28 -7.57 -17.59
CA ILE A 107 -15.31 -6.50 -17.85
C ILE A 107 -14.59 -6.27 -16.53
N ALA A 108 -13.28 -6.52 -16.51
CA ALA A 108 -12.49 -6.29 -15.32
C ALA A 108 -12.13 -4.81 -15.22
N VAL A 109 -12.62 -4.17 -14.16
CA VAL A 109 -12.36 -2.75 -13.86
C VAL A 109 -11.29 -2.67 -12.78
N ARG A 110 -10.09 -2.24 -13.15
CA ARG A 110 -8.98 -2.05 -12.21
C ARG A 110 -8.89 -0.58 -11.79
N LEU A 111 -8.91 -0.38 -10.48
CA LEU A 111 -8.78 0.94 -9.86
C LEU A 111 -7.38 1.09 -9.28
N ILE A 112 -6.61 2.00 -9.86
CA ILE A 112 -5.23 2.26 -9.46
C ILE A 112 -5.18 3.62 -8.77
N LYS A 113 -4.70 3.63 -7.53
CA LYS A 113 -4.46 4.84 -6.75
C LYS A 113 -3.37 5.68 -7.45
N LYS A 114 -3.56 7.00 -7.51
CA LYS A 114 -2.46 7.92 -7.88
C LYS A 114 -1.34 7.85 -6.84
N ALA A 115 -0.09 8.12 -7.23
CA ALA A 115 1.07 7.99 -6.34
C ALA A 115 0.91 8.79 -5.03
N ASP A 116 0.39 10.02 -5.13
CA ASP A 116 0.19 11.01 -4.07
C ASP A 116 -1.10 10.84 -3.25
N ALA A 117 -2.11 10.13 -3.78
CA ALA A 117 -3.41 10.03 -3.11
C ALA A 117 -3.35 9.22 -1.79
N ASN A 118 -4.20 9.57 -0.82
CA ASN A 118 -4.34 8.81 0.43
C ASN A 118 -5.03 7.46 0.16
N ALA A 119 -4.40 6.36 0.56
CA ALA A 119 -4.92 5.02 0.29
C ALA A 119 -6.27 4.76 0.99
N VAL A 120 -6.41 5.20 2.24
CA VAL A 120 -7.63 5.02 3.04
C VAL A 120 -8.80 5.79 2.44
N GLU A 121 -8.55 7.04 2.03
CA GLU A 121 -9.57 7.90 1.43
C GLU A 121 -10.06 7.34 0.09
N VAL A 122 -9.13 6.91 -0.78
CA VAL A 122 -9.45 6.34 -2.08
C VAL A 122 -10.30 5.07 -1.92
N VAL A 123 -9.98 4.21 -0.97
CA VAL A 123 -10.78 3.00 -0.68
C VAL A 123 -12.20 3.37 -0.26
N ASN A 124 -12.35 4.30 0.69
CA ASN A 124 -13.65 4.73 1.19
C ASN A 124 -14.52 5.41 0.11
N GLN A 125 -13.92 6.29 -0.68
CA GLN A 125 -14.62 6.94 -1.80
C GLN A 125 -15.02 5.91 -2.86
N THR A 126 -14.13 4.99 -3.19
CA THR A 126 -14.40 3.95 -4.18
C THR A 126 -15.59 3.07 -3.75
N ARG A 127 -15.62 2.61 -2.49
CA ARG A 127 -16.75 1.79 -2.00
C ARG A 127 -18.08 2.53 -2.14
N ARG A 128 -18.13 3.81 -1.73
CA ARG A 128 -19.33 4.66 -1.87
C ARG A 128 -19.77 4.82 -3.31
N THR A 129 -18.82 5.06 -4.23
CA THR A 129 -19.13 5.21 -5.66
C THR A 129 -19.58 3.89 -6.28
N VAL A 130 -19.00 2.76 -5.90
CA VAL A 130 -19.44 1.44 -6.37
C VAL A 130 -20.84 1.11 -5.85
N GLU A 131 -21.15 1.45 -4.60
CA GLU A 131 -22.50 1.33 -4.03
C GLU A 131 -23.53 2.20 -4.76
N SER A 132 -23.19 3.45 -5.11
CA SER A 132 -24.10 4.30 -5.89
C SER A 132 -24.30 3.75 -7.30
N LEU A 133 -23.22 3.31 -7.97
CA LEU A 133 -23.29 2.74 -9.31
C LEU A 133 -24.13 1.45 -9.37
N ARG A 134 -24.13 0.63 -8.31
CA ARG A 134 -24.97 -0.57 -8.24
C ARG A 134 -26.46 -0.27 -8.47
N ASN A 135 -26.93 0.91 -8.10
CA ASN A 135 -28.33 1.34 -8.29
C ASN A 135 -28.61 1.84 -9.72
N GLU A 136 -27.58 2.18 -10.49
CA GLU A 136 -27.69 2.74 -11.85
C GLU A 136 -27.45 1.69 -12.95
N LEU A 137 -27.08 0.46 -12.58
CA LEU A 137 -26.75 -0.59 -13.54
C LEU A 137 -27.99 -1.02 -14.36
N PRO A 138 -27.84 -1.19 -15.69
CA PRO A 138 -28.85 -1.84 -16.52
C PRO A 138 -29.18 -3.25 -16.02
N GLY A 139 -30.42 -3.68 -16.25
CA GLY A 139 -30.88 -5.01 -15.85
C GLY A 139 -29.96 -6.13 -16.37
N GLY A 140 -29.56 -7.04 -15.46
CA GLY A 140 -28.71 -8.19 -15.75
C GLY A 140 -27.21 -7.99 -15.49
N MET A 141 -26.75 -6.75 -15.28
CA MET A 141 -25.36 -6.47 -14.89
C MET A 141 -25.20 -6.56 -13.36
N ARG A 142 -24.07 -7.10 -12.91
CA ARG A 142 -23.69 -7.16 -11.48
C ARG A 142 -22.26 -6.70 -11.30
N LEU A 143 -22.02 -5.91 -10.26
CA LEU A 143 -20.68 -5.49 -9.85
C LEU A 143 -20.22 -6.34 -8.67
N GLU A 144 -19.24 -7.19 -8.93
CA GLU A 144 -18.61 -8.08 -7.95
C GLU A 144 -17.18 -7.63 -7.66
N TRP A 145 -16.78 -7.74 -6.39
CA TRP A 145 -15.41 -7.48 -5.95
C TRP A 145 -14.57 -8.75 -6.09
N VAL A 146 -13.70 -8.80 -7.09
CA VAL A 146 -12.79 -9.93 -7.29
C VAL A 146 -11.56 -9.82 -6.40
N GLU A 147 -11.01 -8.61 -6.31
CA GLU A 147 -9.80 -8.29 -5.55
C GLU A 147 -10.01 -6.95 -4.84
N ASP A 148 -9.80 -6.93 -3.52
CA ASP A 148 -10.02 -5.76 -2.68
C ASP A 148 -8.79 -5.48 -1.80
N TYR A 149 -7.82 -4.75 -2.34
CA TYR A 149 -6.68 -4.20 -1.59
C TYR A 149 -7.11 -3.28 -0.45
N GLY A 150 -8.30 -2.67 -0.55
CA GLY A 150 -8.81 -1.77 0.47
C GLY A 150 -9.13 -2.47 1.78
N SER A 151 -9.52 -3.75 1.74
CA SER A 151 -9.73 -4.56 2.95
C SER A 151 -8.45 -4.70 3.78
N PHE A 152 -7.32 -4.93 3.13
CA PHE A 152 -6.00 -4.99 3.78
C PHE A 152 -5.58 -3.63 4.34
N VAL A 153 -5.85 -2.54 3.62
CA VAL A 153 -5.63 -1.16 4.12
C VAL A 153 -6.47 -0.87 5.36
N GLN A 154 -7.75 -1.24 5.34
CA GLN A 154 -8.63 -1.05 6.47
C GLN A 154 -8.17 -1.87 7.68
N ALA A 155 -7.82 -3.15 7.48
CA ALA A 155 -7.28 -4.01 8.52
C ALA A 155 -5.97 -3.44 9.12
N ALA A 156 -5.09 -2.86 8.30
CA ALA A 156 -3.88 -2.21 8.78
C ALA A 156 -4.18 -0.94 9.61
N VAL A 157 -5.17 -0.14 9.21
CA VAL A 157 -5.64 1.02 9.99
C VAL A 157 -6.25 0.58 11.31
N ASP A 158 -7.10 -0.46 11.29
CA ASP A 158 -7.76 -0.99 12.49
C ASP A 158 -6.72 -1.59 13.45
N SER A 159 -5.74 -2.32 12.91
CA SER A 159 -4.61 -2.86 13.67
C SER A 159 -3.74 -1.75 14.25
N ALA A 160 -3.40 -0.70 13.49
CA ALA A 160 -2.63 0.44 13.99
C ALA A 160 -3.39 1.16 15.12
N THR A 161 -4.69 1.37 14.94
CA THR A 161 -5.59 1.96 15.95
C THR A 161 -5.63 1.11 17.22
N TRP A 162 -5.81 -0.21 17.07
CA TRP A 162 -5.79 -1.14 18.18
C TRP A 162 -4.45 -1.14 18.91
N ASN A 163 -3.34 -1.14 18.17
CA ASN A 163 -1.99 -1.08 18.75
C ASN A 163 -1.77 0.20 19.55
N VAL A 164 -2.32 1.34 19.10
CA VAL A 164 -2.27 2.58 19.86
C VAL A 164 -3.03 2.44 21.18
N TYR A 165 -4.26 1.92 21.15
CA TYR A 165 -5.03 1.69 22.37
C TYR A 165 -4.38 0.68 23.31
N ALA A 166 -3.88 -0.44 22.76
CA ALA A 166 -3.19 -1.47 23.51
C ALA A 166 -1.90 -0.92 24.15
N ALA A 167 -1.14 -0.09 23.43
CA ALA A 167 0.05 0.54 23.96
C ALA A 167 -0.29 1.56 25.06
N ILE A 168 -1.36 2.36 24.92
CA ILE A 168 -1.85 3.26 25.97
C ILE A 168 -2.24 2.45 27.21
N ALA A 169 -3.05 1.41 27.04
CA ALA A 169 -3.55 0.59 28.14
C ALA A 169 -2.42 -0.16 28.86
N LEU A 170 -1.52 -0.80 28.10
CA LEU A 170 -0.39 -1.53 28.64
C LEU A 170 0.59 -0.60 29.36
N THR A 171 0.88 0.56 28.78
CA THR A 171 1.77 1.53 29.42
C THR A 171 1.15 2.14 30.66
N ALA A 172 -0.14 2.47 30.62
CA ALA A 172 -0.90 2.92 31.78
C ALA A 172 -0.90 1.87 32.90
N LEU A 173 -1.07 0.59 32.57
CA LEU A 173 -1.01 -0.53 33.50
C LEU A 173 0.38 -0.67 34.14
N ILE A 174 1.44 -0.65 33.32
CA ILE A 174 2.82 -0.74 33.81
C ILE A 174 3.14 0.45 34.73
N LEU A 175 2.80 1.68 34.33
CA LEU A 175 3.01 2.85 35.17
C LEU A 175 2.19 2.80 36.46
N PHE A 176 0.97 2.27 36.40
CA PHE A 176 0.18 2.04 37.61
C PHE A 176 0.86 1.03 38.54
N LEU A 177 1.45 -0.04 38.01
CA LEU A 177 2.22 -1.02 38.79
C LEU A 177 3.48 -0.44 39.42
N PHE A 178 4.17 0.48 38.73
CA PHE A 178 5.40 1.11 39.25
C PHE A 178 5.14 2.27 40.20
N LEU A 179 4.13 3.10 39.93
CA LEU A 179 3.89 4.34 40.67
C LEU A 179 2.70 4.27 41.64
N TYR A 180 1.82 3.26 41.52
CA TYR A 180 0.56 3.10 42.29
C TYR A 180 -0.29 4.39 42.37
N ASN A 181 -0.13 5.30 41.40
CA ASN A 181 -0.76 6.62 41.39
C ASN A 181 -1.62 6.78 40.14
N ILE A 182 -2.94 6.71 40.35
CA ILE A 182 -3.94 6.84 39.28
C ILE A 182 -3.78 8.16 38.50
N ARG A 183 -3.33 9.24 39.15
CA ARG A 183 -3.17 10.53 38.48
C ARG A 183 -2.00 10.54 37.51
N SER A 184 -0.89 9.89 37.88
CA SER A 184 0.25 9.67 36.99
C SER A 184 -0.16 8.87 35.76
N THR A 185 -0.94 7.81 35.98
CA THR A 185 -1.50 6.98 34.91
C THR A 185 -2.43 7.76 33.98
N LEU A 186 -3.31 8.61 34.52
CA LEU A 186 -4.21 9.46 33.75
C LEU A 186 -3.46 10.51 32.91
N ILE A 187 -2.36 11.07 33.43
CA ILE A 187 -1.53 12.01 32.66
C ILE A 187 -0.99 11.32 31.41
N VAL A 188 -0.45 10.10 31.52
CA VAL A 188 0.05 9.35 30.36
C VAL A 188 -1.06 8.93 29.41
N ALA A 189 -2.21 8.51 29.94
CA ALA A 189 -3.37 8.16 29.13
C ALA A 189 -3.88 9.33 28.27
N VAL A 190 -3.62 10.58 28.67
CA VAL A 190 -3.96 11.79 27.91
C VAL A 190 -2.82 12.24 26.99
N THR A 191 -1.59 12.29 27.49
CA THR A 191 -0.45 12.83 26.71
C THR A 191 -0.08 11.93 25.53
N MET A 192 -0.27 10.61 25.66
CA MET A 192 0.08 9.64 24.63
C MET A 192 -0.77 9.76 23.35
N PRO A 193 -2.12 9.65 23.39
CA PRO A 193 -2.94 9.85 22.19
C PRO A 193 -2.80 11.26 21.62
N LEU A 194 -2.60 12.28 22.46
CA LEU A 194 -2.34 13.64 21.97
C LEU A 194 -1.03 13.74 21.19
N THR A 195 0.01 13.02 21.59
CA THR A 195 1.28 12.93 20.85
C THR A 195 1.07 12.37 19.45
N VAL A 196 0.27 11.31 19.33
CA VAL A 196 -0.07 10.73 18.02
C VAL A 196 -0.88 11.71 17.18
N LEU A 197 -1.88 12.39 17.76
CA LEU A 197 -2.71 13.37 17.04
C LEU A 197 -1.89 14.56 16.52
N ILE A 198 -1.02 15.14 17.36
CA ILE A 198 -0.14 16.23 16.96
C ILE A 198 0.87 15.72 15.91
N GLY A 199 1.37 14.50 16.07
CA GLY A 199 2.22 13.83 15.07
C GLY A 199 1.55 13.74 13.70
N LEU A 200 0.31 13.25 13.64
CA LEU A 200 -0.48 13.17 12.42
C LEU A 200 -0.66 14.52 11.74
N PHE A 201 -0.88 15.58 12.52
CA PHE A 201 -0.94 16.95 12.00
C PHE A 201 0.36 17.37 11.30
N PHE A 202 1.52 17.14 11.92
CA PHE A 202 2.82 17.49 11.32
C PHE A 202 3.19 16.58 10.14
N ILE A 203 2.80 15.31 10.15
CA ILE A 203 2.96 14.40 9.01
C ILE A 203 2.18 14.92 7.79
N SER A 204 0.94 15.34 8.01
CA SER A 204 0.12 15.97 6.96
C SER A 204 0.74 17.28 6.47
N LEU A 205 1.31 18.09 7.36
CA LEU A 205 1.99 19.34 6.99
C LEU A 205 3.26 19.09 6.16
N ALA A 206 3.95 17.98 6.41
CA ALA A 206 5.11 17.54 5.64
C ALA A 206 4.73 16.93 4.27
N GLY A 207 3.44 16.87 3.92
CA GLY A 207 2.96 16.36 2.63
C GLY A 207 2.90 14.84 2.54
N PHE A 208 3.04 14.12 3.65
CA PHE A 208 2.90 12.66 3.67
C PHE A 208 1.44 12.26 3.87
N SER A 209 0.98 11.29 3.07
CA SER A 209 -0.35 10.70 3.18
C SER A 209 -0.34 9.42 4.03
N LEU A 210 -1.51 9.02 4.54
CA LEU A 210 -1.65 7.75 5.25
C LEU A 210 -1.55 6.59 4.25
N ASN A 211 -0.51 5.79 4.43
CA ASN A 211 -0.22 4.56 3.70
C ASN A 211 0.34 3.49 4.65
N MET A 212 0.62 2.29 4.12
CA MET A 212 1.16 1.18 4.90
C MET A 212 2.42 1.54 5.67
N SER A 213 3.40 2.16 5.01
CA SER A 213 4.68 2.54 5.64
C SER A 213 4.49 3.54 6.78
N THR A 214 3.60 4.54 6.61
CA THR A 214 3.32 5.51 7.67
C THR A 214 2.52 4.89 8.82
N LEU A 215 1.59 3.97 8.55
CA LEU A 215 0.81 3.29 9.58
C LEU A 215 1.70 2.35 10.42
N LEU A 216 2.62 1.62 9.78
CA LEU A 216 3.63 0.83 10.48
C LEU A 216 4.54 1.71 11.33
N ALA A 217 4.98 2.87 10.81
CA ALA A 217 5.78 3.82 11.55
C ALA A 217 5.03 4.38 12.78
N ILE A 218 3.75 4.71 12.67
CA ILE A 218 2.92 5.16 13.80
C ILE A 218 2.79 4.04 14.84
N SER A 219 2.49 2.81 14.41
CA SER A 219 2.36 1.66 15.29
C SER A 219 3.66 1.39 16.07
N LEU A 220 4.81 1.40 15.41
CA LEU A 220 6.11 1.19 16.04
C LEU A 220 6.51 2.38 16.94
N SER A 221 6.31 3.61 16.44
CA SER A 221 6.59 4.83 17.18
C SER A 221 5.83 4.83 18.49
N THR A 222 4.59 4.35 18.52
CA THR A 222 3.75 4.41 19.72
C THR A 222 4.42 3.79 20.95
N GLY A 223 5.25 2.74 20.82
CA GLY A 223 6.06 2.26 21.95
C GLY A 223 7.19 3.21 22.35
N ILE A 224 7.90 3.76 21.37
CA ILE A 224 9.06 4.66 21.57
C ILE A 224 8.61 6.00 22.16
N LEU A 225 7.49 6.56 21.68
CA LEU A 225 6.99 7.89 22.03
C LEU A 225 6.73 8.05 23.53
N VAL A 226 6.33 6.98 24.19
CA VAL A 226 5.93 7.03 25.60
C VAL A 226 7.14 7.05 26.51
N THR A 227 8.25 6.48 26.08
CA THR A 227 9.48 6.36 26.86
C THR A 227 9.98 7.73 27.33
N ASN A 228 9.95 8.75 26.47
CA ASN A 228 10.40 10.11 26.82
C ASN A 228 9.51 10.74 27.89
N SER A 229 8.18 10.65 27.74
CA SER A 229 7.22 11.18 28.71
C SER A 229 7.27 10.43 30.05
N ILE A 230 7.53 9.12 30.04
CA ILE A 230 7.67 8.32 31.25
C ILE A 230 8.86 8.79 32.08
N VAL A 231 10.04 8.90 31.46
CA VAL A 231 11.27 9.28 32.18
C VAL A 231 11.13 10.66 32.83
N VAL A 232 10.51 11.62 32.12
CA VAL A 232 10.20 12.93 32.70
C VAL A 232 9.19 12.83 33.84
N LEU A 233 8.11 12.07 33.66
CA LEU A 233 7.08 11.90 34.68
C LEU A 233 7.63 11.23 35.94
N GLU A 234 8.44 10.18 35.81
CA GLU A 234 9.06 9.46 36.92
C GLU A 234 10.00 10.39 37.71
N SER A 235 10.83 11.17 37.02
CA SER A 235 11.69 12.16 37.64
C SER A 235 10.89 13.21 38.43
N ILE A 236 9.79 13.71 37.86
CA ILE A 236 8.89 14.65 38.54
C ILE A 236 8.23 14.01 39.77
N VAL A 237 7.80 12.75 39.67
CA VAL A 237 7.19 12.04 40.80
C VAL A 237 8.23 11.79 41.90
N SER A 238 9.47 11.43 41.54
CA SER A 238 10.58 11.27 42.49
C SER A 238 10.83 12.58 43.24
N ARG A 239 10.97 13.70 42.52
CA ARG A 239 11.14 15.03 43.11
C ARG A 239 9.92 15.48 43.92
N LEU A 240 8.72 15.11 43.52
CA LEU A 240 7.51 15.41 44.30
C LEU A 240 7.49 14.67 45.64
N ASN A 241 7.97 13.42 45.66
CA ASN A 241 8.10 12.66 46.90
C ASN A 241 9.14 13.25 47.87
N GLU A 242 10.15 13.96 47.35
CA GLU A 242 11.18 14.63 48.16
C GLU A 242 10.75 16.03 48.63
N LEU A 243 10.17 16.84 47.73
CA LEU A 243 9.93 18.27 47.93
C LEU A 243 8.52 18.61 48.42
N GLY A 244 7.53 17.76 48.10
CA GLY A 244 6.12 17.99 48.45
C GLY A 244 5.37 19.06 47.63
N ASP A 245 6.06 19.94 46.89
CA ASP A 245 5.45 20.90 45.97
C ASP A 245 5.42 20.40 44.51
N PRO A 246 4.21 20.20 43.90
CA PRO A 246 4.07 19.78 42.50
C PRO A 246 4.71 20.72 41.47
N ARG A 247 4.73 22.03 41.73
CA ARG A 247 5.27 23.01 40.77
C ARG A 247 6.79 22.97 40.74
N GLU A 248 7.40 23.01 41.92
CA GLU A 248 8.85 22.91 42.03
C GLU A 248 9.37 21.54 41.60
N ALA A 249 8.65 20.45 41.94
CA ALA A 249 8.97 19.11 41.47
C ALA A 249 8.90 18.99 39.94
N ALA A 250 7.90 19.59 39.29
CA ALA A 250 7.80 19.61 37.83
C ALA A 250 8.98 20.33 37.18
N ARG A 251 9.40 21.47 37.75
CA ARG A 251 10.53 22.27 37.25
C ARG A 251 11.86 21.53 37.40
N LEU A 252 12.16 21.02 38.60
CA LEU A 252 13.42 20.35 38.89
C LEU A 252 13.49 18.98 38.23
N GLY A 253 12.42 18.18 38.33
CA GLY A 253 12.37 16.85 37.73
C GLY A 253 12.56 16.87 36.21
N ALA A 254 11.91 17.81 35.51
CA ALA A 254 12.11 17.96 34.06
C ALA A 254 13.53 18.43 33.70
N ARG A 255 14.15 19.29 34.53
CA ARG A 255 15.52 19.77 34.32
C ARG A 255 16.56 18.66 34.50
N ASP A 256 16.38 17.81 35.51
CA ASP A 256 17.35 16.78 35.87
C ASP A 256 17.53 15.73 34.77
N VAL A 257 16.44 15.34 34.10
CA VAL A 257 16.48 14.35 33.00
C VAL A 257 16.57 14.99 31.62
N GLY A 258 16.63 16.32 31.54
CA GLY A 258 16.62 17.09 30.30
C GLY A 258 17.64 16.59 29.27
N VAL A 259 18.90 16.47 29.71
CA VAL A 259 20.01 16.02 28.85
C VAL A 259 19.86 14.56 28.43
N ALA A 260 19.42 13.69 29.34
CA ALA A 260 19.28 12.25 29.06
C ALA A 260 18.18 11.97 28.02
N VAL A 261 17.02 12.63 28.16
CA VAL A 261 15.89 12.47 27.22
C VAL A 261 16.23 13.08 25.86
N LEU A 262 16.91 14.24 25.84
CA LEU A 262 17.40 14.84 24.59
C LEU A 262 18.43 13.94 23.89
N ALA A 263 19.36 13.33 24.64
CA ALA A 263 20.34 12.40 24.09
C ALA A 263 19.66 11.15 23.48
N SER A 264 18.69 10.57 24.20
CA SER A 264 17.91 9.41 23.74
C SER A 264 17.09 9.71 22.48
N ALA A 265 16.37 10.83 22.44
CA ALA A 265 15.65 11.25 21.24
C ALA A 265 16.63 11.58 20.08
N GLY A 266 17.78 12.18 20.42
CA GLY A 266 18.85 12.49 19.48
C GLY A 266 19.43 11.26 18.79
N THR A 267 19.63 10.14 19.51
CA THR A 267 20.11 8.90 18.87
C THR A 267 19.13 8.37 17.84
N ASN A 268 17.82 8.43 18.12
CA ASN A 268 16.79 8.04 17.15
C ASN A 268 16.83 8.94 15.91
N ILE A 269 16.98 10.26 16.10
CA ILE A 269 17.09 11.22 15.00
C ILE A 269 18.33 10.95 14.15
N VAL A 270 19.50 10.74 14.77
CA VAL A 270 20.77 10.47 14.08
C VAL A 270 20.71 9.20 13.24
N VAL A 271 20.01 8.16 13.70
CA VAL A 271 19.86 6.90 12.96
C VAL A 271 18.83 7.01 11.83
N LEU A 272 17.71 7.68 12.07
CA LEU A 272 16.59 7.73 11.11
C LEU A 272 16.74 8.83 10.05
N PHE A 273 17.46 9.92 10.34
CA PHE A 273 17.64 11.04 9.42
C PHE A 273 18.37 10.65 8.12
N PRO A 274 19.47 9.86 8.14
CA PRO A 274 20.08 9.34 6.91
C PRO A 274 19.09 8.51 6.08
N ILE A 275 18.31 7.63 6.72
CA ILE A 275 17.34 6.77 6.05
C ILE A 275 16.24 7.62 5.38
N ALA A 276 15.75 8.65 6.08
CA ALA A 276 14.73 9.57 5.57
C ALA A 276 15.19 10.38 4.34
N THR A 277 16.50 10.54 4.15
CA THR A 277 17.10 11.33 3.07
C THR A 277 17.69 10.48 1.94
N MET A 278 17.57 9.14 2.02
CA MET A 278 18.02 8.23 0.97
C MET A 278 17.24 8.43 -0.34
N ARG A 279 17.96 8.71 -1.43
CA ARG A 279 17.38 8.93 -2.76
C ARG A 279 17.25 7.66 -3.62
N ALA A 280 17.91 6.58 -3.21
CA ALA A 280 17.85 5.29 -3.92
C ALA A 280 16.39 4.80 -3.99
N GLN A 281 16.05 3.97 -4.98
CA GLN A 281 14.70 3.41 -5.13
C GLN A 281 14.22 2.73 -3.84
N VAL A 282 15.12 1.99 -3.19
CA VAL A 282 14.90 1.38 -1.87
C VAL A 282 14.61 2.45 -0.79
N GLY A 283 15.39 3.53 -0.79
CA GLY A 283 15.22 4.65 0.15
C GLY A 283 13.87 5.36 0.01
N GLN A 284 13.32 5.46 -1.20
CA GLN A 284 11.99 6.06 -1.42
C GLN A 284 10.86 5.26 -0.75
N PHE A 285 11.02 3.93 -0.61
CA PHE A 285 10.05 3.11 0.14
C PHE A 285 10.14 3.30 1.65
N PHE A 286 11.35 3.55 2.17
CA PHE A 286 11.58 3.78 3.60
C PHE A 286 11.41 5.25 4.02
N ALA A 287 11.45 6.20 3.08
CA ALA A 287 11.35 7.62 3.40
C ALA A 287 10.06 8.00 4.14
N PRO A 288 8.84 7.57 3.72
CA PRO A 288 7.62 7.86 4.47
C PRO A 288 7.63 7.28 5.89
N PHE A 289 8.23 6.09 6.07
CA PHE A 289 8.39 5.46 7.37
C PHE A 289 9.34 6.26 8.27
N ALA A 290 10.53 6.61 7.77
CA ALA A 290 11.56 7.31 8.54
C ALA A 290 11.15 8.75 8.88
N TRP A 291 10.56 9.50 7.95
CA TRP A 291 10.03 10.84 8.21
C TRP A 291 8.91 10.82 9.25
N THR A 292 8.01 9.84 9.18
CA THR A 292 6.94 9.67 10.16
C THR A 292 7.51 9.43 11.56
N MET A 293 8.49 8.53 11.70
CA MET A 293 9.16 8.26 12.98
C MET A 293 9.90 9.49 13.53
N LEU A 294 10.58 10.26 12.67
CA LEU A 294 11.29 11.49 13.06
C LEU A 294 10.33 12.55 13.59
N ILE A 295 9.25 12.82 12.86
CA ILE A 295 8.23 13.79 13.25
C ILE A 295 7.60 13.36 14.58
N LEU A 296 7.22 12.09 14.70
CA LEU A 296 6.64 11.57 15.93
C LEU A 296 7.61 11.70 17.11
N THR A 297 8.89 11.33 16.93
CA THR A 297 9.92 11.45 17.97
C THR A 297 10.11 12.91 18.41
N ALA A 298 10.15 13.85 17.47
CA ALA A 298 10.27 15.28 17.76
C ALA A 298 9.03 15.81 18.52
N VAL A 299 7.83 15.38 18.14
CA VAL A 299 6.58 15.74 18.81
C VAL A 299 6.52 15.16 20.23
N SER A 300 6.93 13.90 20.42
CA SER A 300 7.04 13.28 21.76
C SER A 300 8.00 14.05 22.65
N LEU A 301 9.18 14.40 22.14
CA LEU A 301 10.17 15.20 22.87
C LEU A 301 9.60 16.58 23.27
N PHE A 302 8.86 17.22 22.37
CA PHE A 302 8.19 18.48 22.67
C PHE A 302 7.14 18.32 23.78
N ILE A 303 6.30 17.29 23.71
CA ILE A 303 5.22 17.02 24.68
C ILE A 303 5.79 16.56 26.04
N SER A 304 6.90 15.83 26.05
CA SER A 304 7.56 15.39 27.29
C SER A 304 8.10 16.56 28.10
N PHE A 305 8.53 17.65 27.47
CA PHE A 305 9.05 18.85 28.16
C PHE A 305 8.05 19.98 28.35
N THR A 306 6.92 19.97 27.65
CA THR A 306 5.91 21.03 27.74
C THR A 306 4.68 20.54 28.50
N LEU A 307 3.88 19.69 27.88
CA LEU A 307 2.59 19.30 28.40
C LEU A 307 2.71 18.38 29.62
N THR A 308 3.66 17.45 29.62
CA THR A 308 3.83 16.49 30.71
C THR A 308 4.14 17.21 32.03
N PRO A 309 5.13 18.13 32.11
CA PRO A 309 5.39 18.89 33.34
C PRO A 309 4.23 19.83 33.72
N ILE A 310 3.54 20.44 32.76
CA ILE A 310 2.37 21.29 33.02
C ILE A 310 1.25 20.49 33.69
N LEU A 311 0.92 19.31 33.17
CA LEU A 311 -0.10 18.44 33.74
C LEU A 311 0.33 17.91 35.11
N CYS A 312 1.59 17.50 35.28
CA CYS A 312 2.11 17.09 36.58
C CYS A 312 2.00 18.22 37.61
N SER A 313 2.37 19.46 37.26
CA SER A 313 2.34 20.61 38.17
C SER A 313 0.94 20.96 38.69
N ARG A 314 -0.12 20.59 37.95
CA ARG A 314 -1.52 20.89 38.30
C ARG A 314 -2.27 19.72 38.90
N TRP A 315 -2.05 18.52 38.39
CA TRP A 315 -2.88 17.35 38.73
C TRP A 315 -2.22 16.42 39.74
N LEU A 316 -0.89 16.38 39.78
CA LEU A 316 -0.15 15.49 40.65
C LEU A 316 -0.29 15.95 42.11
N ARG A 317 -0.60 15.01 43.00
CA ARG A 317 -0.61 15.23 44.46
C ARG A 317 0.07 14.06 45.14
N VAL A 318 0.76 14.35 46.23
CA VAL A 318 1.24 13.33 47.16
C VAL A 318 0.01 12.76 47.87
N ASN A 319 -0.44 11.57 47.48
CA ASN A 319 -1.49 10.87 48.22
C ASN A 319 -0.94 9.54 48.70
N ARG A 320 -0.72 9.41 50.02
CA ARG A 320 -0.15 8.22 50.66
C ARG A 320 -1.14 7.61 51.66
N SER A 321 -2.30 7.18 51.20
CA SER A 321 -3.24 6.47 52.08
C SER A 321 -4.01 5.37 51.35
N GLY A 322 -4.17 4.23 52.05
CA GLY A 322 -4.96 3.07 51.60
C GLY A 322 -4.15 1.80 51.31
N LEU A 323 -4.85 0.77 50.83
CA LEU A 323 -4.30 -0.54 50.43
C LEU A 323 -3.20 -0.42 49.35
N LEU A 324 -3.29 0.60 48.49
CA LEU A 324 -2.31 0.90 47.46
C LEU A 324 -0.92 1.24 48.03
N ALA A 325 -0.84 1.86 49.22
CA ALA A 325 0.42 2.19 49.87
C ALA A 325 1.11 0.98 50.54
N LEU A 326 0.38 -0.12 50.76
CA LEU A 326 0.92 -1.40 51.21
C LEU A 326 1.50 -2.18 50.04
N LEU A 327 0.78 -2.21 48.92
CA LEU A 327 1.26 -2.80 47.66
C LEU A 327 2.49 -2.08 47.12
N ASP A 328 2.50 -0.74 47.13
CA ASP A 328 3.65 0.08 46.76
C ASP A 328 4.89 -0.25 47.60
N ARG A 329 4.75 -0.39 48.92
CA ARG A 329 5.86 -0.78 49.81
C ARG A 329 6.36 -2.20 49.55
N ALA A 330 5.47 -3.14 49.30
CA ALA A 330 5.86 -4.53 49.00
C ALA A 330 6.57 -4.63 47.64
N TRP A 331 6.05 -3.94 46.62
CA TRP A 331 6.60 -3.90 45.27
C TRP A 331 7.96 -3.22 45.23
N ASN A 332 8.08 -2.02 45.83
CA ASN A 332 9.36 -1.31 45.94
C ASN A 332 10.37 -2.09 46.79
N GLY A 333 9.92 -2.85 47.80
CA GLY A 333 10.78 -3.77 48.56
C GLY A 333 11.33 -4.90 47.69
N ALA A 334 10.49 -5.53 46.87
CA ALA A 334 10.92 -6.58 45.94
C ALA A 334 11.88 -6.05 44.85
N LEU A 335 11.54 -4.91 44.24
CA LEU A 335 12.40 -4.22 43.27
C LEU A 335 13.73 -3.78 43.90
N GLY A 336 13.71 -3.25 45.13
CA GLY A 336 14.91 -2.90 45.88
C GLY A 336 15.78 -4.13 46.18
N GLY A 337 15.17 -5.28 46.47
CA GLY A 337 15.85 -6.56 46.60
C GLY A 337 16.57 -6.97 45.32
N LEU A 338 15.88 -6.91 44.17
CA LEU A 338 16.45 -7.20 42.85
C LEU A 338 17.58 -6.22 42.49
N ALA A 339 17.38 -4.92 42.71
CA ALA A 339 18.42 -3.91 42.51
C ALA A 339 19.64 -4.19 43.39
N GLY A 340 19.43 -4.60 44.65
CA GLY A 340 20.51 -4.99 45.56
C GLY A 340 21.24 -6.27 45.13
N VAL A 341 20.57 -7.20 44.45
CA VAL A 341 21.22 -8.38 43.83
C VAL A 341 22.06 -7.95 42.63
N LEU A 342 21.52 -7.11 41.74
CA LEU A 342 22.24 -6.57 40.59
C LEU A 342 23.48 -5.77 41.01
N VAL A 343 23.35 -4.89 42.00
CA VAL A 343 24.49 -4.11 42.53
C VAL A 343 25.55 -5.02 43.16
N ARG A 344 25.14 -6.06 43.91
CA ARG A 344 26.08 -7.05 44.45
C ARG A 344 26.81 -7.80 43.33
N PHE A 345 26.09 -8.19 42.29
CA PHE A 345 26.67 -8.86 41.13
C PHE A 345 27.65 -7.95 40.37
N LEU A 346 27.31 -6.68 40.16
CA LEU A 346 28.20 -5.70 39.54
C LEU A 346 29.46 -5.46 40.37
N ARG A 347 29.34 -5.32 41.70
CA ARG A 347 30.50 -5.19 42.59
C ARG A 347 31.37 -6.45 42.60
N PHE A 348 30.75 -7.63 42.53
CA PHE A 348 31.46 -8.90 42.43
C PHE A 348 32.26 -8.99 41.12
N LEU A 349 31.68 -8.56 40.00
CA LEU A 349 32.37 -8.48 38.71
C LEU A 349 33.53 -7.47 38.76
N GLU A 350 33.30 -6.29 39.32
CA GLU A 350 34.33 -5.25 39.45
C GLU A 350 35.54 -5.73 40.25
N HIS A 351 35.33 -6.48 41.33
CA HIS A 351 36.40 -6.99 42.19
C HIS A 351 37.13 -8.21 41.59
N ASN A 352 36.42 -9.07 40.85
CA ASN A 352 36.98 -10.29 40.27
C ASN A 352 37.31 -10.11 38.79
N ARG A 353 38.56 -9.70 38.51
CA ARG A 353 39.10 -9.55 37.15
C ARG A 353 38.98 -10.80 36.28
N VAL A 354 39.06 -12.00 36.88
CA VAL A 354 38.90 -13.28 36.16
C VAL A 354 37.46 -13.46 35.68
N VAL A 355 36.48 -13.18 36.54
CA VAL A 355 35.06 -13.32 36.20
C VAL A 355 34.65 -12.25 35.19
N SER A 356 35.12 -11.02 35.35
CA SER A 356 34.92 -9.95 34.36
C SER A 356 35.54 -10.30 33.00
N GLY A 357 36.75 -10.87 32.99
CA GLY A 357 37.40 -11.36 31.77
C GLY A 357 36.62 -12.49 31.10
N ALA A 358 36.11 -13.45 31.88
CA ALA A 358 35.28 -14.55 31.38
C ALA A 358 33.94 -14.05 30.82
N LEU A 359 33.30 -13.08 31.47
CA LEU A 359 32.07 -12.45 30.99
C LEU A 359 32.31 -11.68 29.69
N MET A 360 33.41 -10.93 29.60
CA MET A 360 33.81 -10.24 28.37
C MET A 360 34.05 -11.25 27.23
N ALA A 361 34.77 -12.33 27.51
CA ALA A 361 34.99 -13.40 26.55
C ALA A 361 33.68 -14.05 26.09
N LEU A 362 32.72 -14.25 27.01
CA LEU A 362 31.38 -14.74 26.69
C LEU A 362 30.61 -13.76 25.79
N VAL A 363 30.63 -12.46 26.10
CA VAL A 363 29.99 -11.43 25.26
C VAL A 363 30.60 -11.40 23.86
N ILE A 364 31.93 -11.48 23.76
CA ILE A 364 32.63 -11.56 22.47
C ILE A 364 32.26 -12.85 21.74
N ALA A 365 32.21 -13.99 22.44
CA ALA A 365 31.82 -15.26 21.84
C ALA A 365 30.38 -15.23 21.32
N LEU A 366 29.45 -14.63 22.07
CA LEU A 366 28.07 -14.42 21.65
C LEU A 366 27.97 -13.47 20.46
N PHE A 367 28.78 -12.40 20.44
CA PHE A 367 28.86 -11.49 19.31
C PHE A 367 29.37 -12.21 18.04
N VAL A 368 30.47 -12.95 18.13
CA VAL A 368 30.99 -13.76 17.01
C VAL A 368 29.97 -14.81 16.57
N HIS A 369 29.28 -15.46 17.51
CA HIS A 369 28.22 -16.41 17.19
C HIS A 369 27.07 -15.74 16.45
N SER A 370 26.63 -14.55 16.87
CA SER A 370 25.57 -13.78 16.18
C SER A 370 25.95 -13.40 14.75
N LEU A 371 27.23 -13.07 14.49
CA LEU A 371 27.72 -12.78 13.14
C LEU A 371 27.69 -14.03 12.24
N LYS A 372 28.00 -15.20 12.80
CA LYS A 372 27.91 -16.47 12.08
C LYS A 372 26.47 -16.81 11.72
N VAL A 373 25.56 -16.72 12.69
CA VAL A 373 24.12 -16.98 12.48
C VAL A 373 23.51 -15.98 11.51
N GLY A 374 23.99 -14.72 11.51
CA GLY A 374 23.53 -13.70 10.56
C GLY A 374 23.75 -14.07 9.09
N GLY A 375 24.71 -14.94 8.77
CA GLY A 375 24.93 -15.45 7.42
C GLY A 375 23.87 -16.46 6.95
N ASP A 376 23.20 -17.14 7.89
CA ASP A 376 22.17 -18.14 7.60
C ASP A 376 20.77 -17.50 7.46
N VAL A 377 20.63 -16.21 7.73
CA VAL A 377 19.36 -15.47 7.62
C VAL A 377 19.14 -15.05 6.16
N GLY A 378 18.09 -15.59 5.54
CA GLY A 378 17.68 -15.23 4.18
C GLY A 378 17.33 -13.73 4.06
N PHE A 379 17.69 -13.13 2.92
CA PHE A 379 17.37 -11.74 2.61
C PHE A 379 16.05 -11.67 1.82
N ALA A 380 15.03 -11.05 2.41
CA ALA A 380 13.78 -10.72 1.73
C ALA A 380 13.50 -9.21 1.87
N PHE A 381 13.16 -8.56 0.76
CA PHE A 381 12.93 -7.10 0.75
C PHE A 381 11.62 -6.71 1.45
N PHE A 382 10.56 -7.50 1.22
CA PHE A 382 9.30 -7.44 1.96
C PHE A 382 8.84 -8.85 2.31
N PRO A 383 8.18 -9.06 3.46
CA PRO A 383 7.50 -10.31 3.71
C PRO A 383 6.37 -10.47 2.69
N GLU A 384 6.20 -11.69 2.19
CA GLU A 384 5.07 -12.03 1.35
C GLU A 384 3.85 -12.20 2.26
N ALA A 385 2.90 -11.27 2.13
CA ALA A 385 1.70 -11.28 2.96
C ALA A 385 0.63 -12.16 2.31
N ASP A 386 0.00 -13.00 3.12
CA ASP A 386 -1.15 -13.76 2.67
C ASP A 386 -2.36 -12.83 2.43
N ARG A 387 -2.69 -12.62 1.15
CA ARG A 387 -3.83 -11.81 0.70
C ARG A 387 -5.01 -12.64 0.19
N GLY A 388 -4.95 -13.97 0.30
CA GLY A 388 -6.01 -14.85 -0.23
C GLY A 388 -6.14 -14.81 -1.76
N VAL A 389 -5.07 -14.48 -2.49
CA VAL A 389 -5.09 -14.43 -3.96
C VAL A 389 -3.87 -15.17 -4.50
N VAL A 390 -4.10 -16.04 -5.50
CA VAL A 390 -3.04 -16.68 -6.30
C VAL A 390 -3.16 -16.22 -7.74
N PHE A 391 -2.05 -15.82 -8.32
CA PHE A 391 -1.93 -15.47 -9.72
C PHE A 391 -1.29 -16.62 -10.50
N ILE A 392 -1.90 -16.96 -11.63
CA ILE A 392 -1.40 -17.97 -12.55
C ILE A 392 -1.23 -17.27 -13.89
N LYS A 393 0.01 -16.93 -14.24
CA LYS A 393 0.36 -16.38 -15.54
C LYS A 393 0.64 -17.53 -16.51
N LEU A 394 0.09 -17.42 -17.70
CA LEU A 394 0.19 -18.39 -18.78
C LEU A 394 0.72 -17.67 -20.01
N GLU A 395 1.89 -18.09 -20.47
CA GLU A 395 2.51 -17.56 -21.68
C GLU A 395 2.56 -18.65 -22.76
N TYR A 396 1.72 -18.47 -23.78
CA TYR A 396 1.64 -19.36 -24.92
C TYR A 396 2.58 -18.91 -26.05
N PRO A 397 2.93 -19.81 -26.99
CA PRO A 397 3.67 -19.43 -28.19
C PRO A 397 3.00 -18.30 -28.97
N THR A 398 3.79 -17.35 -29.47
CA THR A 398 3.33 -16.13 -30.17
C THR A 398 2.51 -16.38 -31.45
N ARG A 399 2.50 -17.62 -31.96
CA ARG A 399 1.68 -18.04 -33.11
C ARG A 399 0.20 -18.22 -32.79
N TYR A 400 -0.19 -18.26 -31.51
CA TYR A 400 -1.59 -18.46 -31.12
C TYR A 400 -2.38 -17.17 -31.24
N ASP A 401 -3.59 -17.28 -31.79
CA ASP A 401 -4.59 -16.22 -31.78
C ASP A 401 -5.36 -16.21 -30.46
N LEU A 402 -6.18 -15.17 -30.27
CA LEU A 402 -6.95 -14.96 -29.05
C LEU A 402 -7.89 -16.15 -28.74
N GLU A 403 -8.53 -16.69 -29.78
CA GLU A 403 -9.52 -17.76 -29.64
C GLU A 403 -8.86 -19.10 -29.30
N THR A 404 -7.72 -19.41 -29.90
CA THR A 404 -6.91 -20.59 -29.53
C THR A 404 -6.44 -20.47 -28.09
N THR A 405 -5.91 -19.31 -27.68
CA THR A 405 -5.51 -19.07 -26.29
C THR A 405 -6.69 -19.26 -25.34
N ARG A 406 -7.88 -18.74 -25.67
CA ARG A 406 -9.10 -18.91 -24.88
C ARG A 406 -9.49 -20.37 -24.66
N GLN A 407 -9.45 -21.19 -25.71
CA GLN A 407 -9.76 -22.61 -25.62
C GLN A 407 -8.78 -23.36 -24.71
N ARG A 408 -7.48 -23.03 -24.78
CA ARG A 408 -6.44 -23.65 -23.93
C ARG A 408 -6.54 -23.23 -22.48
N VAL A 409 -6.84 -21.95 -22.23
CA VAL A 409 -7.09 -21.44 -20.88
C VAL A 409 -8.30 -22.12 -20.24
N GLU A 410 -9.37 -22.40 -21.02
CA GLU A 410 -10.53 -23.12 -20.49
C GLU A 410 -10.20 -24.55 -20.03
N ALA A 411 -9.31 -25.25 -20.75
CA ALA A 411 -8.83 -26.57 -20.33
C ALA A 411 -8.08 -26.51 -18.98
N ILE A 412 -7.31 -25.44 -18.74
CA ILE A 412 -6.65 -25.20 -17.45
C ILE A 412 -7.67 -24.88 -16.36
N LYS A 413 -8.66 -24.03 -16.64
CA LYS A 413 -9.72 -23.69 -15.68
C LYS A 413 -10.47 -24.93 -15.18
N GLN A 414 -10.70 -25.91 -16.05
CA GLN A 414 -11.31 -27.19 -15.67
C GLN A 414 -10.43 -27.98 -14.69
N LYS A 415 -9.10 -28.04 -14.89
CA LYS A 415 -8.18 -28.70 -13.93
C LYS A 415 -8.12 -27.98 -12.58
N LEU A 416 -8.37 -26.67 -12.57
CA LEU A 416 -8.40 -25.84 -11.37
C LEU A 416 -9.80 -25.78 -10.72
N ALA A 417 -10.82 -26.43 -11.30
CA ALA A 417 -12.20 -26.37 -10.81
C ALA A 417 -12.35 -26.98 -9.40
N ASP A 418 -11.62 -28.06 -9.12
CA ASP A 418 -11.73 -28.82 -7.86
C ASP A 418 -10.84 -28.27 -6.73
N ILE A 419 -10.38 -27.02 -6.82
CA ILE A 419 -9.61 -26.41 -5.71
C ILE A 419 -10.61 -26.03 -4.60
N PRO A 420 -10.47 -26.56 -3.38
CA PRO A 420 -11.39 -26.28 -2.29
C PRO A 420 -11.30 -24.81 -1.87
N GLY A 421 -12.42 -24.26 -1.41
CA GLY A 421 -12.45 -22.93 -0.79
C GLY A 421 -12.25 -21.75 -1.75
N ARG A 422 -12.35 -21.93 -3.07
CA ARG A 422 -12.30 -20.82 -4.03
C ARG A 422 -13.58 -19.97 -3.99
N ILE A 423 -13.44 -18.64 -3.92
CA ILE A 423 -14.55 -17.69 -4.02
C ILE A 423 -14.82 -17.32 -5.48
N HIS A 424 -13.80 -16.78 -6.16
CA HIS A 424 -13.90 -16.30 -7.53
C HIS A 424 -12.68 -16.70 -8.36
N THR A 425 -12.91 -16.90 -9.66
CA THR A 425 -11.87 -17.07 -10.70
C THR A 425 -12.04 -15.98 -11.74
N LEU A 426 -11.14 -15.00 -11.75
CA LEU A 426 -11.07 -14.02 -12.81
C LEU A 426 -10.02 -14.47 -13.82
N THR A 427 -10.44 -14.66 -15.06
CA THR A 427 -9.56 -15.00 -16.18
C THR A 427 -9.45 -13.80 -17.10
N THR A 428 -8.24 -13.35 -17.41
CA THR A 428 -7.98 -12.33 -18.41
C THR A 428 -7.04 -12.88 -19.49
N ILE A 429 -7.36 -12.61 -20.75
CA ILE A 429 -6.55 -13.01 -21.91
C ILE A 429 -6.23 -11.76 -22.70
N GLY A 430 -5.05 -11.67 -23.31
CA GLY A 430 -4.64 -10.49 -24.06
C GLY A 430 -3.94 -9.43 -23.20
N LYS A 431 -4.17 -9.47 -21.89
CA LYS A 431 -3.62 -8.55 -20.90
C LYS A 431 -3.41 -9.26 -19.58
N VAL A 432 -2.18 -9.15 -19.07
CA VAL A 432 -1.74 -9.75 -17.80
C VAL A 432 -1.10 -8.67 -16.94
N GLU A 433 -0.96 -8.92 -15.66
CA GLU A 433 -0.15 -8.08 -14.79
C GLU A 433 1.33 -8.22 -15.14
N GLY A 434 1.96 -7.09 -15.43
CA GLY A 434 3.38 -7.03 -15.70
C GLY A 434 4.17 -6.92 -14.40
N VAL A 435 5.22 -7.73 -14.30
CA VAL A 435 6.40 -7.44 -13.47
C VAL A 435 7.31 -6.51 -14.28
N ILE A 436 8.08 -5.65 -13.61
CA ILE A 436 9.00 -4.70 -14.27
C ILE A 436 9.89 -5.46 -15.26
N GLY A 437 9.88 -5.05 -16.53
CA GLY A 437 10.70 -5.66 -17.60
C GLY A 437 10.03 -6.78 -18.41
N MET A 438 8.81 -7.22 -18.05
CA MET A 438 8.06 -8.22 -18.82
C MET A 438 6.97 -7.59 -19.70
N SER A 439 6.66 -8.23 -20.82
CA SER A 439 5.47 -7.88 -21.62
C SER A 439 4.19 -8.15 -20.82
N ASN A 440 3.25 -7.22 -20.86
CA ASN A 440 1.97 -7.27 -20.16
C ASN A 440 0.75 -7.28 -21.11
N GLU A 441 0.98 -7.18 -22.42
CA GLU A 441 -0.05 -7.19 -23.45
C GLU A 441 0.34 -8.14 -24.59
N GLY A 442 -0.60 -8.98 -25.02
CA GLY A 442 -0.38 -9.97 -26.07
C GLY A 442 -1.49 -11.03 -26.07
N VAL A 443 -2.03 -11.36 -27.25
CA VAL A 443 -3.12 -12.35 -27.42
C VAL A 443 -2.71 -13.78 -27.02
N ASN A 444 -1.40 -14.02 -26.89
CA ASN A 444 -0.79 -15.26 -26.42
C ASN A 444 -0.59 -15.27 -24.88
N LEU A 445 -0.88 -14.18 -24.19
CA LEU A 445 -0.76 -14.08 -22.74
C LEU A 445 -2.14 -14.23 -22.09
N ALA A 446 -2.20 -15.04 -21.03
CA ALA A 446 -3.38 -15.16 -20.18
C ALA A 446 -2.99 -15.16 -18.71
N GLN A 447 -3.92 -14.74 -17.87
CA GLN A 447 -3.78 -14.72 -16.42
C GLN A 447 -5.06 -15.24 -15.79
N ILE A 448 -4.92 -16.15 -14.84
CA ILE A 448 -6.00 -16.62 -13.99
C ILE A 448 -5.70 -16.14 -12.57
N LEU A 449 -6.59 -15.31 -12.03
CA LEU A 449 -6.60 -14.85 -10.66
C LEU A 449 -7.61 -15.70 -9.90
N VAL A 450 -7.13 -16.42 -8.90
CA VAL A 450 -7.95 -17.25 -8.02
C VAL A 450 -8.04 -16.58 -6.65
N THR A 451 -9.26 -16.20 -6.24
CA THR A 451 -9.53 -15.56 -4.95
C THR A 451 -10.04 -16.59 -3.94
N PHE A 452 -9.50 -16.52 -2.72
CA PHE A 452 -9.81 -17.35 -1.56
C PHE A 452 -10.33 -16.49 -0.40
N PRO A 453 -10.97 -17.09 0.62
CA PRO A 453 -11.36 -16.41 1.84
C PRO A 453 -10.17 -15.78 2.56
N GLN A 454 -10.46 -14.82 3.43
CA GLN A 454 -9.45 -14.17 4.24
C GLN A 454 -8.73 -15.19 5.13
N ARG A 455 -7.49 -14.88 5.51
CA ARG A 455 -6.62 -15.78 6.31
C ARG A 455 -7.28 -16.30 7.59
N THR A 456 -8.18 -15.53 8.20
CA THR A 456 -8.91 -15.88 9.43
C THR A 456 -10.06 -16.86 9.23
N GLU A 457 -10.51 -17.05 7.99
CA GLU A 457 -11.70 -17.87 7.63
C GLU A 457 -11.31 -19.22 7.02
N ARG A 458 -10.01 -19.51 6.91
CA ARG A 458 -9.50 -20.73 6.27
C ARG A 458 -8.34 -21.36 7.04
N GLU A 459 -8.27 -22.68 6.96
CA GLU A 459 -7.22 -23.48 7.61
C GLU A 459 -5.94 -23.53 6.78
N LEU A 460 -6.06 -23.81 5.48
CA LEU A 460 -4.94 -23.86 4.54
C LEU A 460 -4.30 -22.49 4.37
N THR A 461 -2.98 -22.44 4.17
CA THR A 461 -2.22 -21.22 3.87
C THR A 461 -2.21 -20.93 2.36
N ILE A 462 -1.87 -19.69 1.98
CA ILE A 462 -1.74 -19.37 0.55
C ILE A 462 -0.61 -20.15 -0.14
N GLU A 463 0.45 -20.48 0.60
CA GLU A 463 1.55 -21.32 0.13
C GLU A 463 1.07 -22.74 -0.18
N ASP A 464 0.19 -23.29 0.66
CA ASP A 464 -0.43 -24.59 0.39
C ASP A 464 -1.25 -24.55 -0.92
N TYR A 465 -2.05 -23.49 -1.11
CA TYR A 465 -2.79 -23.32 -2.37
C TYR A 465 -1.86 -23.12 -3.57
N LYS A 466 -0.78 -22.34 -3.44
CA LYS A 466 0.24 -22.16 -4.48
C LYS A 466 0.85 -23.51 -4.86
N ALA A 467 1.24 -24.32 -3.87
CA ALA A 467 1.78 -25.66 -4.08
C ALA A 467 0.77 -26.58 -4.77
N MET A 468 -0.51 -26.58 -4.35
CA MET A 468 -1.58 -27.35 -4.99
C MET A 468 -1.80 -26.94 -6.46
N VAL A 469 -1.75 -25.64 -6.75
CA VAL A 469 -1.86 -25.13 -8.12
C VAL A 469 -0.65 -25.54 -8.95
N GLN A 470 0.56 -25.41 -8.41
CA GLN A 470 1.79 -25.82 -9.08
C GLN A 470 1.80 -27.31 -9.40
N ASP A 471 1.40 -28.17 -8.46
CA ASP A 471 1.33 -29.63 -8.64
C ASP A 471 0.32 -30.02 -9.73
N ARG A 472 -0.87 -29.39 -9.76
CA ARG A 472 -1.89 -29.65 -10.79
C ARG A 472 -1.48 -29.18 -12.19
N LEU A 473 -0.63 -28.17 -12.27
CA LEU A 473 -0.12 -27.62 -13.52
C LEU A 473 1.24 -28.22 -13.90
N ALA A 474 1.83 -29.05 -13.04
CA ALA A 474 3.06 -29.77 -13.33
C ALA A 474 2.85 -30.66 -14.58
N GLY A 475 3.68 -30.45 -15.60
CA GLY A 475 3.61 -31.19 -16.86
C GLY A 475 2.71 -30.57 -17.94
N TYR A 476 2.15 -29.38 -17.75
CA TYR A 476 1.50 -28.65 -18.84
C TYR A 476 2.56 -28.04 -19.78
N ALA A 477 2.87 -28.74 -20.88
CA ALA A 477 3.94 -28.35 -21.80
C ALA A 477 3.56 -27.28 -22.85
N GLU A 478 2.28 -26.93 -22.96
CA GLU A 478 1.80 -26.02 -24.02
C GLU A 478 1.98 -24.53 -23.71
N ALA A 479 2.27 -24.18 -22.46
CA ALA A 479 2.53 -22.81 -22.01
C ALA A 479 3.59 -22.78 -20.93
N VAL A 480 4.31 -21.67 -20.83
CA VAL A 480 5.10 -21.35 -19.65
C VAL A 480 4.13 -20.90 -18.56
N VAL A 481 4.10 -21.64 -17.45
CA VAL A 481 3.18 -21.40 -16.33
C VAL A 481 3.97 -20.79 -15.18
N THR A 482 3.59 -19.59 -14.74
CA THR A 482 4.18 -18.96 -13.56
C THR A 482 3.10 -18.78 -12.51
N VAL A 483 3.29 -19.37 -11.33
CA VAL A 483 2.36 -19.24 -10.20
C VAL A 483 2.97 -18.31 -9.16
N THR A 484 2.33 -17.17 -8.92
CA THR A 484 2.81 -16.09 -8.07
C THR A 484 1.74 -15.64 -7.08
N GLN A 485 2.14 -14.80 -6.13
CA GLN A 485 1.22 -14.12 -5.23
C GLN A 485 1.45 -12.60 -5.23
N PRO A 486 0.46 -11.78 -4.83
CA PRO A 486 0.61 -10.34 -4.86
C PRO A 486 1.71 -9.87 -3.91
N ALA A 487 2.62 -9.02 -4.39
CA ALA A 487 3.69 -8.47 -3.56
C ALA A 487 3.17 -7.41 -2.57
N THR A 488 3.81 -7.28 -1.40
CA THR A 488 3.43 -6.27 -0.40
C THR A 488 3.49 -4.84 -0.96
N ILE A 489 4.44 -4.56 -1.85
CA ILE A 489 4.58 -3.30 -2.56
C ILE A 489 4.63 -3.52 -4.08
N GLY A 490 3.49 -3.33 -4.75
CA GLY A 490 3.38 -3.18 -6.21
C GLY A 490 3.80 -4.40 -7.05
N GLY A 491 2.87 -4.94 -7.84
CA GLY A 491 3.14 -6.06 -8.74
C GLY A 491 3.05 -7.42 -8.06
N GLN A 492 3.62 -8.44 -8.72
CA GLN A 492 3.62 -9.83 -8.25
C GLN A 492 5.00 -10.21 -7.74
N ALA A 493 5.05 -10.98 -6.65
CA ALA A 493 6.28 -11.59 -6.18
C ALA A 493 6.46 -12.93 -6.90
N SER A 494 7.54 -13.05 -7.68
CA SER A 494 8.00 -14.32 -8.22
C SER A 494 9.28 -14.72 -7.50
N ASP A 495 9.40 -16.01 -7.18
CA ASP A 495 10.69 -16.58 -6.84
C ASP A 495 11.66 -16.31 -8.00
N VAL A 496 12.89 -15.91 -7.71
CA VAL A 496 13.90 -15.65 -8.75
C VAL A 496 14.17 -16.96 -9.48
N GLU A 497 13.64 -17.11 -10.70
CA GLU A 497 14.08 -18.16 -11.62
C GLU A 497 15.53 -17.83 -12.01
N VAL A 498 16.46 -18.50 -11.34
CA VAL A 498 17.83 -18.59 -11.83
C VAL A 498 17.80 -19.54 -13.02
N ASP A 499 17.66 -18.96 -14.21
CA ASP A 499 17.82 -19.68 -15.47
C ASP A 499 19.31 -20.04 -15.60
N ILE A 500 19.68 -21.23 -15.11
CA ILE A 500 21.01 -21.79 -15.33
C ILE A 500 21.01 -22.32 -16.76
N SER A 501 21.52 -21.49 -17.67
CA SER A 501 21.76 -21.85 -19.07
C SER A 501 22.92 -22.83 -19.23
#